data_AF-A0A1B6KYV3-F1
#
_entry.id   AF-A0A1B6KYV3-F1
#
_cell.length_a   1.000
_cell.length_b   1.000
_cell.length_c   1.000
_cell.angle_alpha   90.00
_cell.angle_beta   90.00
_cell.angle_gamma   90.00
#
_symmetry.space_group_name_H-M   'P 1'
#
loop_
_entity.id
_entity.type
_entity.pdbx_description
1 polymer ?
#
loop_
_entity_poly.entity_id
_entity_poly.type
_entity_poly.pdbx_seq_one_letter_code
_entity_poly.pdbx_strand_id
1 'polypeptide(L)'
;MASQNQSDLIDGDDKVKSNVVNTRLNKLLETRFENDKETLDALKELSVFFTENTLQSRRSLRSKIEKRSLSINEDFLSAFRKVKEALDNIYVDVTDMNKAVETMTGQLQATKAQTHQLIEHTTKLQGESQKLTMQQEVAKSFLKSFQLTPGELAALREASITEDFFAALERVQSIHSNCRTLMQSGHQTSALDIM
;
A
#
# COMPACT_ATOMS: atom_id res chain seq x y z
N MET A 1 -57.02 -85.45 51.36
CA MET A 1 -56.07 -84.46 51.90
C MET A 1 -54.80 -84.50 51.04
N ALA A 2 -54.36 -83.34 50.57
CA ALA A 2 -53.06 -83.03 49.97
C ALA A 2 -52.62 -83.81 48.71
N SER A 3 -52.94 -83.28 47.52
CA SER A 3 -52.08 -83.38 46.32
C SER A 3 -52.59 -82.43 45.24
N GLN A 4 -52.24 -81.15 45.34
CA GLN A 4 -52.30 -80.16 44.26
C GLN A 4 -51.63 -78.87 44.77
N ASN A 5 -50.29 -78.81 44.71
CA ASN A 5 -49.52 -77.55 44.77
C ASN A 5 -48.03 -77.79 44.48
N GLN A 6 -47.70 -78.42 43.36
CA GLN A 6 -46.29 -78.54 42.91
C GLN A 6 -46.12 -78.41 41.39
N SER A 7 -47.09 -77.79 40.71
CA SER A 7 -47.01 -77.49 39.27
C SER A 7 -46.88 -75.98 38.98
N ASP A 8 -47.18 -75.11 39.96
CA ASP A 8 -47.21 -73.65 39.77
C ASP A 8 -45.89 -72.93 40.11
N LEU A 9 -44.86 -73.64 40.60
CA LEU A 9 -43.57 -73.02 40.93
C LEU A 9 -42.57 -72.96 39.77
N ILE A 10 -42.79 -73.70 38.67
CA ILE A 10 -41.86 -73.76 37.53
C ILE A 10 -42.28 -72.80 36.40
N ASP A 11 -43.59 -72.55 36.20
CA ASP A 11 -44.11 -71.64 35.16
C ASP A 11 -43.93 -70.15 35.50
N GLY A 12 -43.79 -69.82 36.80
CA GLY A 12 -43.62 -68.45 37.27
C GLY A 12 -42.27 -67.83 36.93
N ASP A 13 -41.17 -68.61 36.96
CA ASP A 13 -39.82 -68.07 36.75
C ASP A 13 -39.53 -67.78 35.26
N ASP A 14 -40.03 -68.61 34.34
CA ASP A 14 -39.92 -68.38 32.89
C ASP A 14 -40.87 -67.29 32.40
N LYS A 15 -42.10 -67.18 32.95
CA LYS A 15 -42.98 -66.03 32.67
C LYS A 15 -42.41 -64.73 33.20
N VAL A 16 -41.83 -64.72 34.40
CA VAL A 16 -41.20 -63.50 34.97
C VAL A 16 -39.96 -63.12 34.18
N LYS A 17 -39.10 -64.07 33.79
CA LYS A 17 -37.97 -63.80 32.88
C LYS A 17 -38.44 -63.29 31.52
N SER A 18 -39.46 -63.91 30.93
CA SER A 18 -40.06 -63.45 29.66
C SER A 18 -40.63 -62.04 29.79
N ASN A 19 -41.31 -61.72 30.89
CA ASN A 19 -41.85 -60.38 31.12
C ASN A 19 -40.74 -59.34 31.34
N VAL A 20 -39.68 -59.68 32.08
CA VAL A 20 -38.52 -58.79 32.29
C VAL A 20 -37.74 -58.56 30.98
N VAL A 21 -37.56 -59.60 30.16
CA VAL A 21 -36.92 -59.49 28.85
C VAL A 21 -37.78 -58.67 27.90
N ASN A 22 -39.10 -58.91 27.84
CA ASN A 22 -40.03 -58.12 27.04
C ASN A 22 -40.10 -56.66 27.50
N THR A 23 -40.04 -56.40 28.81
CA THR A 23 -40.01 -55.03 29.34
C THR A 23 -38.70 -54.32 28.97
N ARG A 24 -37.56 -55.03 29.01
CA ARG A 24 -36.26 -54.49 28.56
C ARG A 24 -36.21 -54.28 27.05
N LEU A 25 -36.79 -55.20 26.28
CA LEU A 25 -36.90 -55.12 24.82
C LEU A 25 -37.79 -53.95 24.41
N ASN A 26 -38.96 -53.82 25.03
CA ASN A 26 -39.87 -52.68 24.80
C ASN A 26 -39.20 -51.37 25.17
N LYS A 27 -38.47 -51.31 26.29
CA LYS A 27 -37.70 -50.12 26.68
C LYS A 27 -36.57 -49.79 25.68
N LEU A 28 -35.94 -50.81 25.08
CA LEU A 28 -34.90 -50.65 24.07
C LEU A 28 -35.47 -50.18 22.71
N LEU A 29 -36.68 -50.65 22.37
CA LEU A 29 -37.42 -50.25 21.17
C LEU A 29 -37.99 -48.84 21.33
N GLU A 30 -38.44 -48.47 22.53
CA GLU A 30 -38.90 -47.12 22.88
C GLU A 30 -37.79 -46.07 22.80
N THR A 31 -36.52 -46.43 23.05
CA THR A 31 -35.38 -45.51 22.94
C THR A 31 -35.06 -45.04 21.52
N ARG A 32 -35.78 -45.49 20.49
CA ARG A 32 -35.77 -44.95 19.10
C ARG A 32 -34.39 -44.51 18.59
N PHE A 33 -33.39 -45.38 18.71
CA PHE A 33 -32.02 -45.14 18.23
C PHE A 33 -31.94 -44.84 16.73
N GLU A 34 -32.94 -45.25 15.95
CA GLU A 34 -33.02 -45.02 14.50
C GLU A 34 -33.23 -43.53 14.13
N ASN A 35 -33.82 -42.75 15.02
CA ASN A 35 -34.11 -41.33 14.78
C ASN A 35 -32.99 -40.39 15.23
N ASP A 36 -32.03 -40.87 16.02
CA ASP A 36 -30.93 -40.08 16.55
C ASP A 36 -29.64 -40.37 15.76
N LYS A 37 -29.47 -39.59 14.70
CA LYS A 37 -28.33 -39.67 13.78
C LYS A 37 -26.99 -39.53 14.50
N GLU A 38 -26.90 -38.68 15.52
CA GLU A 38 -25.66 -38.46 16.26
C GLU A 38 -25.27 -39.69 17.07
N THR A 39 -26.24 -40.33 17.72
CA THR A 39 -25.97 -41.59 18.45
C THR A 39 -25.60 -42.72 17.51
N LEU A 40 -26.24 -42.83 16.35
CA LEU A 40 -25.90 -43.84 15.34
C LEU A 40 -24.49 -43.64 14.79
N ASP A 41 -24.10 -42.39 14.52
CA ASP A 41 -22.76 -42.10 14.01
C ASP A 41 -21.68 -42.31 15.10
N ALA A 42 -21.97 -41.96 16.37
CA ALA A 42 -21.09 -42.30 17.49
C ALA A 42 -20.96 -43.82 17.71
N LEU A 43 -22.05 -44.58 17.56
CA LEU A 43 -22.05 -46.04 17.63
C LEU A 43 -21.28 -46.67 16.46
N LYS A 44 -21.40 -46.11 15.25
CA LYS A 44 -20.58 -46.52 14.09
C LYS A 44 -19.10 -46.25 14.37
N GLU A 45 -18.75 -45.09 14.90
CA GLU A 45 -17.35 -44.79 15.23
C GLU A 45 -16.83 -45.72 16.34
N LEU A 46 -17.64 -46.01 17.37
CA LEU A 46 -17.32 -46.97 18.42
C LEU A 46 -17.05 -48.37 17.84
N SER A 47 -17.85 -48.79 16.86
CA SER A 47 -17.72 -50.11 16.22
C SER A 47 -16.38 -50.30 15.50
N VAL A 48 -15.72 -49.23 15.07
CA VAL A 48 -14.40 -49.29 14.39
C VAL A 48 -13.32 -49.85 15.33
N PHE A 49 -13.42 -49.60 16.64
CA PHE A 49 -12.38 -49.99 17.61
C PHE A 49 -12.88 -50.86 18.78
N PHE A 50 -14.19 -51.03 18.91
CA PHE A 50 -14.83 -51.92 19.88
C PHE A 50 -15.44 -53.13 19.15
N THR A 51 -14.60 -54.07 18.73
CA THR A 51 -14.99 -55.25 17.95
C THR A 51 -15.49 -56.42 18.82
N GLU A 52 -14.95 -56.57 20.03
CA GLU A 52 -15.28 -57.69 20.92
C GLU A 52 -15.83 -57.22 22.27
N ASN A 53 -17.00 -57.75 22.64
CA ASN A 53 -17.68 -57.46 23.91
C ASN A 53 -17.19 -58.38 25.03
N THR A 54 -15.92 -58.20 25.43
CA THR A 54 -15.35 -58.88 26.60
C THR A 54 -15.43 -57.99 27.85
N LEU A 55 -15.32 -58.59 29.04
CA LEU A 55 -15.27 -57.84 30.31
C LEU A 55 -14.10 -56.84 30.33
N GLN A 56 -12.95 -57.22 29.77
CA GLN A 56 -11.76 -56.38 29.68
C GLN A 56 -11.94 -55.23 28.69
N SER A 57 -12.56 -55.49 27.53
CA SER A 57 -12.91 -54.45 26.55
C SER A 57 -13.86 -53.43 27.18
N ARG A 58 -14.87 -53.86 27.94
CA ARG A 58 -15.83 -52.97 28.60
C ARG A 58 -15.19 -52.10 29.68
N ARG A 59 -14.28 -52.68 30.50
CA ARG A 59 -13.53 -51.96 31.53
C ARG A 59 -12.55 -50.92 30.95
N SER A 60 -11.94 -51.23 29.80
CA SER A 60 -10.97 -50.35 29.14
C SER A 60 -11.57 -49.36 28.13
N LEU A 61 -12.86 -49.49 27.79
CA LEU A 61 -13.53 -48.71 26.76
C LEU A 61 -13.42 -47.20 26.98
N ARG A 62 -13.70 -46.74 28.20
CA ARG A 62 -13.60 -45.31 28.56
C ARG A 62 -12.18 -44.78 28.36
N SER A 63 -11.18 -45.50 28.87
CA SER A 63 -9.78 -45.11 28.74
C SER A 63 -9.33 -45.07 27.26
N LYS A 64 -9.80 -46.01 26.43
CA LYS A 64 -9.53 -46.00 24.98
C LYS A 64 -10.17 -44.80 24.28
N ILE A 65 -11.42 -44.47 24.60
CA ILE A 65 -12.12 -43.30 24.06
C ILE A 65 -11.39 -42.01 24.46
N GLU A 66 -11.05 -41.86 25.74
CA GLU A 66 -10.34 -40.69 26.25
C GLU A 66 -8.97 -40.53 25.57
N LYS A 67 -8.21 -41.62 25.42
CA LYS A 67 -6.90 -41.59 24.74
C LYS A 67 -7.01 -41.22 23.27
N ARG A 68 -8.02 -41.74 22.56
CA ARG A 68 -8.26 -41.40 21.14
C ARG A 68 -8.69 -39.93 21.00
N SER A 69 -9.58 -39.45 21.86
CA SER A 69 -9.99 -38.04 21.89
C SER A 69 -8.79 -37.12 22.12
N LEU A 70 -7.92 -37.47 23.07
CA LEU A 70 -6.69 -36.73 23.34
C LEU A 70 -5.76 -36.71 22.11
N SER A 71 -5.54 -37.85 21.46
CA SER A 71 -4.72 -37.94 20.23
C SER A 71 -5.27 -37.07 19.11
N ILE A 72 -6.59 -37.10 18.87
CA ILE A 72 -7.24 -36.27 17.84
C ILE A 72 -7.06 -34.78 18.15
N ASN A 73 -7.19 -34.39 19.42
CA ASN A 73 -7.00 -33.00 19.83
C ASN A 73 -5.54 -32.55 19.69
N GLU A 74 -4.57 -33.42 19.98
CA GLU A 74 -3.15 -33.13 19.75
C GLU A 74 -2.84 -32.95 18.26
N ASP A 75 -3.38 -33.83 17.40
CA ASP A 75 -3.22 -33.74 15.95
C ASP A 75 -3.86 -32.46 15.41
N PHE A 76 -5.08 -32.14 15.88
CA PHE A 76 -5.77 -30.90 15.53
C PHE A 76 -4.97 -29.67 15.95
N LEU A 77 -4.45 -29.64 17.19
CA LEU A 77 -3.68 -28.51 17.70
C LEU A 77 -2.36 -28.34 16.95
N SER A 78 -1.69 -29.45 16.59
CA SER A 78 -0.48 -29.46 15.75
C SER A 78 -0.76 -28.90 14.35
N ALA A 79 -1.83 -29.35 13.70
CA ALA A 79 -2.23 -28.83 12.39
C ALA A 79 -2.62 -27.34 12.46
N PHE A 80 -3.41 -26.97 13.47
CA PHE A 80 -3.86 -25.59 13.66
C PHE A 80 -2.71 -24.63 13.96
N ARG A 81 -1.69 -25.10 14.68
CA ARG A 81 -0.48 -24.30 14.95
C ARG A 81 0.23 -23.88 13.66
N LYS A 82 0.33 -24.78 12.67
CA LYS A 82 0.92 -24.43 11.35
C LYS A 82 0.10 -23.36 10.63
N VAL A 83 -1.22 -23.44 10.71
CA VAL A 83 -2.12 -22.43 10.13
C VAL A 83 -1.94 -21.08 10.84
N LYS A 84 -1.84 -21.09 12.17
CA LYS A 84 -1.59 -19.90 12.97
C LYS A 84 -0.25 -19.26 12.64
N GLU A 85 0.82 -20.04 12.52
CA GLU A 85 2.15 -19.55 12.14
C GLU A 85 2.14 -18.94 10.73
N ALA A 86 1.45 -19.57 9.77
CA ALA A 86 1.27 -19.00 8.44
C ALA A 86 0.48 -17.68 8.47
N LEU A 87 -0.57 -17.59 9.28
CA LEU A 87 -1.37 -16.37 9.44
C LEU A 87 -0.57 -15.24 10.11
N ASP A 88 0.22 -15.55 11.14
CA ASP A 88 1.11 -14.58 11.79
C ASP A 88 2.13 -14.02 10.79
N ASN A 89 2.71 -14.87 9.94
CA ASN A 89 3.65 -14.42 8.91
C ASN A 89 2.97 -13.48 7.92
N ILE A 90 1.76 -13.81 7.45
CA ILE A 90 0.98 -12.93 6.58
C ILE A 90 0.68 -11.59 7.29
N TYR A 91 0.36 -11.62 8.58
CA TYR A 91 0.11 -10.41 9.34
C TYR A 91 1.35 -9.52 9.43
N VAL A 92 2.53 -10.11 9.67
CA VAL A 92 3.82 -9.39 9.66
C VAL A 92 4.09 -8.80 8.28
N ASP A 93 3.97 -9.59 7.22
CA ASP A 93 4.20 -9.15 5.84
C ASP A 93 3.28 -7.97 5.45
N VAL A 94 1.99 -8.04 5.79
CA VAL A 94 1.03 -6.96 5.53
C VAL A 94 1.38 -5.71 6.33
N THR A 95 1.79 -5.87 7.59
CA THR A 95 2.19 -4.76 8.44
C THR A 95 3.44 -4.06 7.90
N ASP A 96 4.43 -4.83 7.46
CA ASP A 96 5.67 -4.29 6.89
C ASP A 96 5.43 -3.66 5.52
N MET A 97 4.56 -4.24 4.70
CA MET A 97 4.10 -3.62 3.46
C MET A 97 3.43 -2.27 3.73
N ASN A 98 2.56 -2.16 4.75
CA ASN A 98 1.92 -0.90 5.08
C ASN A 98 2.94 0.17 5.50
N LYS A 99 3.92 -0.19 6.34
CA LYS A 99 5.02 0.73 6.72
C LYS A 99 5.84 1.18 5.51
N ALA A 100 6.11 0.27 4.57
CA ALA A 100 6.83 0.61 3.34
C ALA A 100 6.04 1.59 2.46
N VAL A 101 4.72 1.39 2.33
CA VAL A 101 3.83 2.30 1.61
C VAL A 101 3.76 3.68 2.27
N GLU A 102 3.64 3.73 3.60
CA GLU A 102 3.67 4.99 4.35
C GLU A 102 4.99 5.74 4.15
N THR A 103 6.12 5.02 4.22
CA THR A 103 7.45 5.60 4.00
C THR A 103 7.60 6.14 2.58
N MET A 104 7.21 5.36 1.57
CA MET A 104 7.28 5.77 0.16
C MET A 104 6.38 6.97 -0.10
N THR A 105 5.19 6.99 0.48
CA THR A 105 4.24 8.11 0.36
C THR A 105 4.82 9.38 0.99
N GLY A 106 5.43 9.27 2.17
CA GLY A 106 6.10 10.37 2.84
C GLY A 106 7.26 10.94 2.01
N GLN A 107 8.11 10.07 1.45
CA GLN A 107 9.21 10.48 0.57
C GLN A 107 8.68 11.18 -0.70
N LEU A 108 7.64 10.62 -1.34
CA LEU A 108 7.06 11.20 -2.54
C LEU A 108 6.45 12.58 -2.27
N GLN A 109 5.78 12.77 -1.13
CA GLN A 109 5.28 14.08 -0.72
C GLN A 109 6.42 15.08 -0.47
N ALA A 110 7.48 14.66 0.21
CA ALA A 110 8.65 15.51 0.46
C ALA A 110 9.33 15.92 -0.86
N THR A 111 9.58 14.97 -1.77
CA THR A 111 10.17 15.25 -3.08
C THR A 111 9.28 16.16 -3.92
N LYS A 112 7.95 15.96 -3.89
CA LYS A 112 6.98 16.83 -4.56
C LYS A 112 7.07 18.27 -4.04
N ALA A 113 7.15 18.45 -2.71
CA ALA A 113 7.29 19.78 -2.11
C ALA A 113 8.61 20.44 -2.51
N GLN A 114 9.73 19.72 -2.46
CA GLN A 114 11.05 20.22 -2.88
C GLN A 114 11.08 20.59 -4.37
N THR A 115 10.48 19.76 -5.22
CA THR A 115 10.40 20.04 -6.67
C THR A 115 9.53 21.26 -6.94
N HIS A 116 8.43 21.43 -6.21
CA HIS A 116 7.60 22.63 -6.33
C HIS A 116 8.38 23.90 -5.95
N GLN A 117 9.12 23.88 -4.84
CA GLN A 117 10.00 24.99 -4.45
C GLN A 117 11.06 25.27 -5.52
N LEU A 118 11.70 24.23 -6.06
CA LEU A 118 12.70 24.39 -7.12
C LEU A 118 12.09 25.01 -8.39
N ILE A 119 10.88 24.61 -8.78
CA ILE A 119 10.17 25.18 -9.92
C ILE A 119 9.88 26.66 -9.67
N GLU A 120 9.40 27.03 -8.48
CA GLU A 120 9.12 28.42 -8.11
C GLU A 120 10.40 29.28 -8.20
N HIS A 121 11.49 28.82 -7.58
CA HIS A 121 12.79 29.49 -7.66
C HIS A 121 13.30 29.63 -9.08
N THR A 122 13.21 28.56 -9.88
CA THR A 122 13.66 28.56 -11.29
C THR A 122 12.83 29.51 -12.14
N THR A 123 11.50 29.54 -11.95
CA THR A 123 10.59 30.43 -12.66
C THR A 123 10.89 31.89 -12.33
N LYS A 124 11.12 32.20 -11.05
CA LYS A 124 11.52 33.54 -10.62
C LYS A 124 12.84 33.96 -11.26
N LEU A 125 13.85 33.10 -11.21
CA LEU A 125 15.17 33.36 -11.79
C LEU A 125 15.08 33.55 -13.31
N GLN A 126 14.24 32.79 -14.00
CA GLN A 126 14.00 32.93 -15.42
C GLN A 126 13.36 34.27 -15.76
N GLY A 127 12.39 34.74 -14.97
CA GLY A 127 11.81 36.07 -15.13
C GLY A 127 12.82 37.20 -14.92
N GLU A 128 13.66 37.09 -13.89
CA GLU A 128 14.76 38.04 -13.64
C GLU A 128 15.78 38.03 -14.78
N SER A 129 16.16 36.85 -15.28
CA SER A 129 17.07 36.68 -16.41
C SER A 129 16.53 37.32 -17.69
N GLN A 130 15.23 37.14 -17.99
CA GLN A 130 14.59 37.79 -19.14
C GLN A 130 14.61 39.32 -19.01
N LYS A 131 14.30 39.85 -17.82
CA LYS A 131 14.36 41.29 -17.56
C LYS A 131 15.77 41.84 -17.74
N LEU A 132 16.78 41.17 -17.21
CA LEU A 132 18.19 41.55 -17.37
C LEU A 132 18.63 41.48 -18.83
N THR A 133 18.22 40.45 -19.56
CA THR A 133 18.53 40.29 -20.99
C THR A 133 17.92 41.43 -21.81
N MET A 134 16.66 41.79 -21.53
CA MET A 134 16.00 42.93 -22.19
C MET A 134 16.72 44.25 -21.84
N GLN A 135 17.07 44.47 -20.58
CA GLN A 135 17.83 45.65 -20.17
C GLN A 135 19.20 45.72 -20.84
N GLN A 136 19.90 44.59 -20.96
CA GLN A 136 21.18 44.50 -21.66
C GLN A 136 21.02 44.80 -23.16
N GLU A 137 19.97 44.29 -23.81
CA GLU A 137 19.70 44.55 -25.22
C GLU A 137 19.39 46.03 -25.47
N VAL A 138 18.56 46.63 -24.61
CA VAL A 138 18.28 48.08 -24.65
C VAL A 138 19.56 48.89 -24.46
N ALA A 139 20.38 48.56 -23.46
CA ALA A 139 21.65 49.25 -23.21
C ALA A 139 22.62 49.10 -24.40
N LYS A 140 22.70 47.90 -25.00
CA LYS A 140 23.54 47.65 -26.18
C LYS A 140 23.06 48.43 -27.41
N SER A 141 21.75 48.48 -27.63
CA SER A 141 21.15 49.27 -28.71
C SER A 141 21.37 50.77 -28.49
N PHE A 142 21.26 51.23 -27.25
CA PHE A 142 21.55 52.61 -26.86
C PHE A 142 23.02 52.97 -27.13
N LEU A 143 23.97 52.17 -26.65
CA LEU A 143 25.40 52.37 -26.93
C LEU A 143 25.68 52.36 -28.43
N LYS A 144 25.12 51.40 -29.18
CA LYS A 144 25.26 51.37 -30.65
C LYS A 144 24.74 52.65 -31.30
N SER A 145 23.63 53.19 -30.79
CA SER A 145 22.95 54.35 -31.39
C SER A 145 23.62 55.67 -31.10
N PHE A 146 24.25 55.81 -29.92
CA PHE A 146 24.75 57.09 -29.39
C PHE A 146 26.26 57.14 -29.12
N GLN A 147 26.98 56.02 -29.19
CA GLN A 147 28.43 55.97 -29.01
C GLN A 147 29.12 55.67 -30.34
N LEU A 148 30.19 56.40 -30.65
CA LEU A 148 31.09 56.03 -31.74
C LEU A 148 31.94 54.83 -31.33
N THR A 149 32.12 53.91 -32.26
CA THR A 149 33.07 52.82 -32.08
C THR A 149 34.51 53.37 -32.07
N PRO A 150 35.45 52.70 -31.38
CA PRO A 150 36.83 53.15 -31.32
C PRO A 150 37.51 53.24 -32.70
N GLY A 151 37.05 52.46 -33.70
CA GLY A 151 37.50 52.54 -35.08
C GLY A 151 37.03 53.82 -35.79
N GLU A 152 35.75 54.19 -35.64
CA GLU A 152 35.20 55.45 -36.18
C GLU A 152 35.88 56.68 -35.55
N LEU A 153 36.19 56.60 -34.25
CA LEU A 153 36.89 57.68 -33.55
C LEU A 153 38.34 57.82 -34.02
N ALA A 154 39.01 56.71 -34.32
CA ALA A 154 40.35 56.72 -34.91
C ALA A 154 40.34 57.32 -36.32
N ALA A 155 39.38 56.93 -37.16
CA ALA A 155 39.22 57.46 -38.52
C ALA A 155 38.99 58.98 -38.54
N LEU A 156 38.27 59.53 -37.55
CA LEU A 156 38.06 60.98 -37.41
C LEU A 156 39.29 61.75 -36.90
N ARG A 157 40.26 61.07 -36.28
CA ARG A 157 41.48 61.68 -35.74
C ARG A 157 42.66 61.60 -36.71
N GLU A 158 42.61 60.74 -37.70
CA GLU A 158 43.63 60.66 -38.75
C GLU A 158 43.52 61.84 -39.73
N ALA A 159 44.68 62.36 -40.16
CA ALA A 159 44.76 63.52 -41.05
C ALA A 159 44.47 63.19 -42.53
N SER A 160 44.37 61.90 -42.87
CA SER A 160 44.07 61.42 -44.21
C SER A 160 42.56 61.36 -44.44
N ILE A 161 42.08 62.11 -45.43
CA ILE A 161 40.68 62.09 -45.84
C ILE A 161 40.44 60.83 -46.69
N THR A 162 40.02 59.75 -46.04
CA THR A 162 39.62 58.48 -46.64
C THR A 162 38.09 58.31 -46.63
N GLU A 163 37.58 57.32 -47.36
CA GLU A 163 36.14 56.99 -47.39
C GLU A 163 35.59 56.68 -45.99
N ASP A 164 36.40 56.05 -45.13
CA ASP A 164 36.09 55.76 -43.72
C ASP A 164 35.88 57.02 -42.88
N PHE A 165 36.56 58.14 -43.20
CA PHE A 165 36.36 59.42 -42.53
C PHE A 165 34.95 59.98 -42.82
N PHE A 166 34.51 59.93 -44.07
CA PHE A 166 33.17 60.39 -44.44
C PHE A 166 32.07 59.49 -43.87
N ALA A 167 32.28 58.18 -43.84
CA ALA A 167 31.36 57.24 -43.19
C ALA A 167 31.24 57.50 -41.67
N ALA A 168 32.36 57.77 -40.99
CA ALA A 168 32.36 58.14 -39.58
C ALA A 168 31.69 59.51 -39.34
N LEU A 169 31.88 60.49 -40.23
CA LEU A 169 31.25 61.81 -40.14
C LEU A 169 29.71 61.73 -40.34
N GLU A 170 29.25 60.92 -41.29
CA GLU A 170 27.82 60.65 -41.50
C GLU A 170 27.21 59.97 -40.27
N ARG A 171 27.95 59.05 -39.63
CA ARG A 171 27.55 58.43 -38.37
C ARG A 171 27.41 59.48 -37.25
N VAL A 172 28.35 60.40 -37.10
CA VAL A 172 28.28 61.53 -36.13
C VAL A 172 27.04 62.39 -36.40
N GLN A 173 26.77 62.72 -37.66
CA GLN A 173 25.61 63.52 -38.03
C GLN A 173 24.29 62.79 -37.70
N SER A 174 24.23 61.48 -37.94
CA SER A 174 23.11 60.63 -37.54
C SER A 174 22.92 60.61 -36.02
N ILE A 175 24.00 60.47 -35.25
CA ILE A 175 23.96 60.53 -33.77
C ILE A 175 23.43 61.89 -33.30
N HIS A 176 23.90 63.00 -33.88
CA HIS A 176 23.44 64.34 -33.55
C HIS A 176 21.96 64.55 -33.88
N SER A 177 21.47 63.98 -34.98
CA SER A 177 20.03 63.97 -35.30
C SER A 177 19.24 63.18 -34.26
N ASN A 178 19.72 62.01 -33.85
CA ASN A 178 19.08 61.18 -32.83
C ASN A 178 19.08 61.87 -31.46
N CYS A 179 20.15 62.58 -31.08
CA CYS A 179 20.20 63.39 -29.85
C CYS A 179 19.22 64.57 -29.90
N ARG A 180 19.04 65.20 -31.08
CA ARG A 180 18.03 66.25 -31.25
C ARG A 180 16.62 65.71 -31.03
N THR A 181 16.31 64.53 -31.54
CA THR A 181 15.03 63.84 -31.25
C THR A 181 14.92 63.46 -29.77
N LEU A 182 16.01 63.02 -29.14
CA LEU A 182 16.06 62.69 -27.71
C LEU A 182 15.78 63.92 -26.82
N MET A 183 16.33 65.08 -27.16
CA MET A 183 16.05 66.36 -26.47
C MET A 183 14.56 66.76 -26.58
N GLN A 184 13.95 66.57 -27.75
CA GLN A 184 12.53 66.85 -27.97
C GLN A 184 11.62 65.92 -27.17
N SER A 185 12.09 64.70 -26.86
CA SER A 185 11.36 63.72 -26.04
C SER A 185 11.51 63.91 -24.51
N GLY A 186 12.17 64.99 -24.07
CA GLY A 186 12.26 65.37 -22.65
C GLY A 186 13.49 64.87 -21.89
N HIS A 187 14.42 64.17 -22.53
CA HIS A 187 15.67 63.68 -21.92
C HIS A 187 16.85 64.62 -22.19
N GLN A 188 16.71 65.88 -21.76
CA GLN A 188 17.62 66.96 -22.15
C GLN A 188 19.03 66.81 -21.54
N THR A 189 19.15 66.41 -20.28
CA THR A 189 20.44 66.22 -19.61
C THR A 189 21.27 65.09 -20.22
N SER A 190 20.66 63.93 -20.48
CA SER A 190 21.36 62.80 -21.12
C SER A 190 21.75 63.11 -22.57
N ALA A 191 20.94 63.87 -23.31
CA ALA A 191 21.29 64.30 -24.65
C ALA A 191 22.43 65.32 -24.65
N LEU A 192 22.54 66.16 -23.61
CA LEU A 192 23.61 67.14 -23.46
C LEU A 192 24.95 66.47 -23.08
N ASP A 193 24.91 65.40 -22.27
CA ASP A 193 26.11 64.64 -21.88
C ASP A 193 26.68 63.77 -23.03
N ILE A 194 25.87 63.46 -24.05
CA ILE A 194 26.27 62.66 -25.23
C ILE A 194 26.82 63.55 -26.36
N MET A 195 26.42 64.82 -26.42
CA MET A 195 26.83 65.79 -27.43
C MET A 195 28.22 66.35 -27.15
#